data_AF-A0A840VEZ2-F1
#
_entry.id   AF-A0A840VEZ2-F1
#
_cell.length_a   1.000
_cell.length_b   1.000
_cell.length_c   1.000
_cell.angle_alpha   90.00
_cell.angle_beta   90.00
_cell.angle_gamma   90.00
#
_symmetry.space_group_name_H-M   'P 1'
#
loop_
_entity.id
_entity.type
_entity.pdbx_description
1 polymer ?
#
loop_
_entity_poly.entity_id
_entity_poly.type
_entity_poly.pdbx_seq_one_letter_code
_entity_poly.pdbx_strand_id
1 'polypeptide(L)' 'MTLELTEKQHILLDRYLDTVLENYKSGAWTLMDARLHLAQAFTLAANDQSSVVNYMQTATNGDEDA' A
#
# COMPACT_ATOMS: atom_id res chain seq x y z
N MET A 1 18.97 -5.99 -7.66
CA MET A 1 18.58 -4.65 -7.22
C MET A 1 17.83 -4.84 -5.92
N THR A 2 18.46 -4.55 -4.78
CA THR A 2 17.82 -4.68 -3.47
C THR A 2 17.11 -3.36 -3.21
N LEU A 3 15.80 -3.39 -2.97
CA LEU A 3 15.06 -2.21 -2.53
C LEU A 3 15.56 -1.86 -1.12
N GLU A 4 16.52 -0.95 -1.01
CA GLU A 4 16.85 -0.33 0.27
C GLU A 4 15.76 0.70 0.57
N LEU A 5 14.76 0.25 1.31
CA LEU A 5 13.73 1.10 1.87
C LEU A 5 14.31 1.72 3.15
N THR A 6 14.13 3.03 3.31
CA THR A 6 14.40 3.72 4.56
C THR A 6 13.45 3.22 5.66
N GLU A 7 13.82 3.37 6.93
CA GLU A 7 12.99 2.98 8.08
C GLU A 7 11.57 3.56 8.00
N LYS A 8 11.43 4.81 7.53
CA LYS A 8 10.12 5.45 7.30
C LYS A 8 9.29 4.77 6.21
N GLN A 9 9.94 4.27 5.16
CA GLN A 9 9.27 3.54 4.07
C GLN A 9 8.86 2.13 4.52
N HIS A 10 9.63 1.49 5.41
CA HIS A 10 9.21 0.24 6.05
C HIS A 10 7.94 0.42 6.89
N ILE A 11 7.90 1.46 7.74
CA ILE A 11 6.71 1.77 8.56
C ILE A 11 5.49 2.06 7.67
N LEU A 12 5.68 2.77 6.57
CA LEU A 12 4.61 3.07 5.62
C LEU A 12 4.11 1.81 4.90
N LEU A 13 5.01 0.90 4.54
CA LEU A 13 4.65 -0.38 3.94
C LEU A 13 3.85 -1.24 4.91
N ASP A 14 4.28 -1.35 6.17
CA ASP A 14 3.56 -2.13 7.19
C ASP A 14 2.14 -1.58 7.40
N ARG A 15 1.99 -0.26 7.55
CA ARG A 15 0.67 0.38 7.64
C ARG A 15 -0.20 0.13 6.42
N TYR A 16 0.38 0.22 5.22
CA TYR A 16 -0.34 -0.02 3.99
C TYR A 16 -0.84 -1.47 3.89
N LEU A 17 -0.01 -2.44 4.26
CA LEU A 17 -0.39 -3.85 4.31
C LEU A 17 -1.52 -4.07 5.32
N ASP A 18 -1.44 -3.47 6.50
CA ASP A 18 -2.49 -3.55 7.50
C ASP A 18 -3.82 -2.99 6.97
N THR A 19 -3.82 -1.79 6.36
CA THR A 19 -5.02 -1.19 5.76
C THR A 19 -5.65 -2.08 4.69
N VAL A 20 -4.85 -2.66 3.78
CA VAL A 20 -5.37 -3.56 2.74
C VAL A 20 -6.01 -4.80 3.36
N LEU A 21 -5.38 -5.37 4.40
CA LEU A 21 -5.89 -6.55 5.09
C LEU A 21 -7.13 -6.25 5.92
N GLU A 22 -7.21 -5.07 6.55
CA GLU A 22 -8.38 -4.61 7.28
C GLU A 22 -9.56 -4.37 6.35
N ASN A 23 -9.35 -3.70 5.22
CA ASN A 23 -10.39 -3.49 4.21
C ASN A 23 -10.89 -4.80 3.57
N TYR A 24 -10.00 -5.79 3.42
CA TYR A 24 -10.43 -7.13 3.01
C TYR A 24 -11.24 -7.84 4.11
N LYS A 25 -10.79 -7.77 5.37
CA LYS A 25 -11.49 -8.41 6.51
C LYS A 25 -12.85 -7.79 6.80
N SER A 26 -12.99 -6.47 6.64
CA SER A 26 -14.25 -5.75 6.81
C SER A 26 -15.25 -6.05 5.69
N GLY A 27 -14.79 -6.62 4.58
CA GLY A 27 -15.58 -6.88 3.38
C GLY A 27 -15.75 -5.64 2.50
N ALA A 28 -15.10 -4.52 2.82
CA ALA A 28 -15.08 -3.32 1.98
C ALA A 28 -14.41 -3.61 0.63
N TRP A 29 -13.37 -4.44 0.63
CA TRP A 29 -12.65 -4.90 -0.57
C TRP A 29 -12.79 -6.40 -0.79
N THR A 30 -12.94 -6.81 -2.04
CA THR A 30 -12.82 -8.23 -2.39
C THR A 30 -11.35 -8.67 -2.36
N LEU A 31 -11.10 -9.98 -2.36
CA LEU A 31 -9.74 -10.52 -2.47
C LEU A 31 -9.05 -10.07 -3.76
N MET A 32 -9.83 -9.85 -4.83
CA MET A 32 -9.33 -9.33 -6.10
C MET A 32 -8.84 -7.89 -5.95
N ASP A 33 -9.62 -7.03 -5.29
CA ASP A 33 -9.29 -5.62 -5.07
C ASP A 33 -8.05 -5.49 -4.20
N ALA A 34 -7.99 -6.24 -3.09
CA ALA A 34 -6.82 -6.28 -2.22
C ALA A 34 -5.56 -6.71 -2.97
N ARG A 35 -5.64 -7.73 -3.83
CA ARG A 35 -4.51 -8.17 -4.66
C ARG A 35 -4.09 -7.13 -5.70
N LEU A 36 -5.05 -6.42 -6.29
CA LEU A 36 -4.77 -5.37 -7.26
C LEU A 36 -4.00 -4.21 -6.63
N HIS A 37 -4.43 -3.78 -5.44
CA HIS A 37 -3.77 -2.74 -4.67
C HIS A 37 -2.32 -3.13 -4.33
N LEU A 38 -2.11 -4.33 -3.78
CA LEU A 38 -0.77 -4.84 -3.51
C LEU A 38 0.10 -4.91 -4.77
N ALA A 39 -0.44 -5.42 -5.88
CA ALA A 39 0.28 -5.51 -7.14
C ALA A 39 0.67 -4.13 -7.71
N GLN A 40 -0.20 -3.13 -7.59
CA GLN A 40 0.12 -1.75 -7.97
C GLN A 40 1.25 -1.18 -7.12
N ALA A 41 1.19 -1.34 -5.79
CA ALA A 41 2.25 -0.86 -4.89
C ALA A 41 3.62 -1.48 -5.23
N PHE A 42 3.67 -2.79 -5.47
CA PHE A 42 4.92 -3.47 -5.86
C PHE A 42 5.39 -3.09 -7.27
N THR A 43 4.47 -2.89 -8.22
CA THR A 43 4.82 -2.46 -9.58
C THR A 43 5.41 -1.06 -9.58
N LEU A 44 4.85 -0.15 -8.77
CA LEU A 44 5.43 1.17 -8.56
C LEU A 44 6.80 1.06 -7.89
N ALA A 45 7.00 0.12 -6.95
CA ALA A 45 8.28 -0.06 -6.25
C ALA A 45 9.40 -0.59 -7.13
N ALA A 46 9.04 -1.39 -8.13
CA ALA A 46 9.98 -1.85 -9.14
C ALA A 46 10.41 -0.74 -10.11
N ASN A 47 9.60 0.30 -10.30
CA ASN A 47 9.84 1.35 -11.32
C ASN A 47 10.35 2.68 -10.73
N ASP A 48 9.82 3.14 -9.60
CA ASP A 48 10.18 4.41 -8.95
C ASP A 48 9.73 4.45 -7.48
N GLN A 49 10.68 4.48 -6.55
CA GLN A 49 10.43 4.53 -5.10
C GLN A 49 9.60 5.75 -4.66
N SER A 50 9.70 6.90 -5.35
CA SER A 50 8.99 8.13 -4.96
C SER A 50 7.49 7.99 -5.20
N SER A 51 7.13 7.35 -6.32
CA SER A 51 5.75 7.08 -6.71
C SER A 51 5.05 6.09 -5.77
N VAL A 52 5.81 5.15 -5.17
CA VAL A 52 5.30 4.19 -4.18
C VAL A 52 4.86 4.86 -2.89
N VAL A 53 5.70 5.75 -2.36
CA VAL A 53 5.43 6.43 -1.09
C VAL A 53 4.12 7.21 -1.19
N ASN A 54 3.92 7.93 -2.29
CA ASN A 54 2.70 8.71 -2.51
C ASN A 54 1.45 7.82 -2.68
N TYR A 55 1.58 6.71 -3.40
CA TYR A 55 0.49 5.74 -3.58
C TYR A 55 0.09 5.09 -2.26
N MET A 56 1.06 4.60 -1.47
CA MET A 56 0.80 4.00 -0.16
C MET A 56 0.15 5.00 0.80
N GLN A 57 0.62 6.25 0.84
CA GLN A 57 0.03 7.31 1.67
C GLN A 57 -1.42 7.63 1.28
N THR A 58 -1.71 7.72 -0.02
CA THR A 58 -3.08 7.99 -0.50
C THR A 58 -4.03 6.85 -0.12
N ALA A 59 -3.57 5.61 -0.26
CA ALA A 59 -4.37 4.44 0.08
C ALA A 59 -4.60 4.26 1.58
N THR A 60 -3.67 4.71 2.44
CA THR A 60 -3.87 4.70 3.90
C THR A 60 -4.71 5.87 4.41
N ASN A 61 -4.62 7.04 3.77
CA ASN A 61 -5.31 8.25 4.23
C ASN A 61 -6.72 8.41 3.63
N GLY A 62 -7.05 7.66 2.57
CA GLY A 62 -8.36 7.72 1.91
C GLY A 62 -9.54 7.22 2.75
N ASP A 63 -9.29 6.59 3.90
CA ASP A 63 -10.30 6.13 4.86
C ASP A 63 -10.68 7.19 5.91
N GLU A 64 -10.03 8.37 5.96
CA GLU A 64 -10.33 9.42 6.96
C GLU A 64 -11.41 10.46 6.53
N ASP A 65 -11.96 10.38 5.31
CA ASP A 65 -12.90 11.40 4.76
C ASP A 65 -14.18 10.78 4.15
N ALA A 66 -14.85 9.85 4.87
CA ALA A 66 -16.15 9.30 4.50
C ALA A 66 -17.12 9.16 5.68
#